data_AF-X1GJJ9-F1
#
_entry.id   AF-X1GJJ9-F1
#
_cell.length_a   1.000
_cell.length_b   1.000
_cell.length_c   1.000
_cell.angle_alpha   90.00
_cell.angle_beta   90.00
_cell.angle_gamma   90.00
#
_symmetry.space_group_name_H-M   'P 1'
#
loop_
_entity.id
_entity.type
_entity.pdbx_description
1 polymer ?
#
loop_
_entity_poly.entity_id
_entity_poly.type
_entity_poly.pdbx_seq_one_letter_code
_entity_poly.pdbx_strand_id
1 'polypeptide(L)' 'AVNQKSLKNHKGEYRYKRGVKGEILLDKHGHPIIDHDLDEIAEAFVKFAKKQNFNFWRA' A
#
# COMPACT_ATOMS: atom_id res chain seq x y z
N ALA A 1 -0.93 9.19 5.77
CA ALA A 1 -0.08 8.15 6.38
C ALA A 1 1.18 7.99 5.55
N VAL A 2 2.26 7.49 6.15
CA VAL A 2 3.51 7.18 5.45
C VAL A 2 3.70 5.67 5.40
N ASN A 3 4.36 5.16 4.35
CA ASN A 3 4.62 3.74 4.16
C ASN A 3 5.47 3.19 5.33
N GLN A 4 5.10 2.04 5.89
CA GLN A 4 5.92 1.37 6.91
C GLN A 4 6.92 0.38 6.28
N LYS A 5 6.63 -0.11 5.08
CA LYS A 5 7.59 -0.89 4.28
C LYS A 5 8.59 0.03 3.58
N SER A 6 9.87 -0.35 3.63
CA SER A 6 10.88 0.26 2.78
C SER A 6 10.53 0.01 1.32
N LEU A 7 10.32 1.09 0.57
CA LEU A 7 10.07 1.06 -0.88
C LEU A 7 11.26 0.60 -1.70
N LYS A 8 12.47 0.79 -1.17
CA LYS A 8 13.73 0.49 -1.85
C LYS A 8 14.49 -0.63 -1.16
N ASN A 9 15.25 -1.38 -1.95
CA ASN A 9 16.21 -2.36 -1.45
C ASN A 9 17.53 -1.69 -1.03
N HIS A 10 18.49 -2.48 -0.55
CA HIS A 10 19.83 -2.00 -0.15
C HIS A 10 20.66 -1.40 -1.30
N LYS A 11 20.25 -1.59 -2.55
CA LYS A 11 20.87 -0.99 -3.75
C LYS A 11 20.20 0.32 -4.17
N GLY A 12 19.14 0.74 -3.47
CA GLY A 12 18.36 1.93 -3.82
C GLY A 12 17.33 1.71 -4.94
N GLU A 13 17.11 0.47 -5.37
CA GLU A 13 16.13 0.11 -6.40
C GLU A 13 14.75 -0.12 -5.77
N TYR A 14 13.68 0.19 -6.51
CA TYR A 14 12.31 -0.02 -6.03
C TYR A 14 11.97 -1.51 -5.88
N ARG A 15 11.19 -1.80 -4.84
CA ARG A 15 10.57 -3.11 -4.63
C ARG A 15 9.21 -3.15 -5.29
N TYR A 16 8.99 -4.15 -6.13
CA TYR A 16 7.74 -4.35 -6.84
C TYR A 16 6.99 -5.56 -6.27
N LYS A 17 5.64 -5.51 -6.34
CA LYS A 17 4.80 -6.66 -6.00
C LYS A 17 5.10 -7.79 -6.99
N ARG A 18 5.34 -8.98 -6.45
CA ARG A 18 5.60 -10.19 -7.24
C ARG A 18 4.43 -11.14 -7.13
N GLY A 19 4.07 -11.77 -8.26
CA GLY A 19 3.13 -12.87 -8.32
C GLY A 19 3.71 -14.15 -7.72
N VAL A 20 2.91 -15.22 -7.73
CA VAL A 20 3.28 -16.51 -7.13
C VAL A 20 4.48 -17.15 -7.82
N LYS A 21 4.70 -16.85 -9.11
CA LYS A 21 5.84 -17.39 -9.88
C LYS A 21 7.03 -16.42 -9.90
N GLY A 22 7.00 -15.35 -9.11
CA GLY A 22 8.07 -14.35 -9.00
C GLY A 22 8.05 -13.26 -10.08
N GLU A 23 7.06 -13.26 -10.96
CA GLU A 23 6.81 -12.25 -11.99
C GLU A 23 6.40 -10.90 -11.38
N ILE A 24 6.82 -9.79 -11.99
CA ILE A 24 6.41 -8.45 -11.55
C ILE A 24 4.95 -8.24 -11.97
N LEU A 25 4.11 -7.85 -11.00
CA LEU A 25 2.72 -7.50 -11.29
C LEU A 25 2.66 -6.11 -11.93
N LEU A 26 1.85 -5.99 -12.98
CA LEU A 26 1.60 -4.73 -13.68
C LEU A 26 0.22 -4.20 -13.30
N ASP A 27 0.10 -2.87 -13.25
CA ASP A 27 -1.18 -2.20 -13.11
C ASP A 27 -1.99 -2.24 -14.43
N LYS A 28 -3.19 -1.68 -14.40
CA LYS A 28 -4.08 -1.54 -15.56
C LYS A 28 -3.48 -0.77 -16.75
N HIS A 29 -2.39 -0.04 -16.54
CA HIS A 29 -1.69 0.74 -17.56
C HIS A 29 -0.38 0.08 -18.02
N GLY A 30 -0.05 -1.11 -17.49
CA GLY A 30 1.18 -1.83 -17.81
C GLY A 30 2.40 -1.37 -17.01
N HIS A 31 2.24 -0.59 -15.93
CA HIS A 31 3.34 -0.17 -15.07
C HIS A 31 3.57 -1.15 -13.91
N PRO A 32 4.83 -1.43 -13.53
CA PRO A 32 5.15 -2.23 -12.35
C PRO A 32 4.52 -1.69 -11.07
N ILE A 33 3.78 -2.54 -10.36
CA ILE A 33 3.17 -2.18 -9.08
C ILE A 33 4.24 -2.19 -7.99
N ILE A 34 4.40 -1.06 -7.30
CA ILE A 34 5.32 -0.93 -6.17
C ILE A 34 4.75 -1.68 -4.94
N ASP A 35 5.62 -2.40 -4.23
CA ASP A 35 5.25 -3.04 -2.96
C ASP A 35 5.15 -1.99 -1.85
N HIS A 36 3.94 -1.51 -1.60
CA HIS A 36 3.60 -0.60 -0.51
C HIS A 36 2.45 -1.16 0.33
N ASP A 37 2.28 -0.61 1.54
CA ASP A 37 1.25 -0.98 2.51
C ASP A 37 0.20 0.14 2.76
N LEU A 38 0.19 1.16 1.90
CA LEU A 38 -0.64 2.36 2.08
C LEU A 38 -2.14 2.04 2.08
N ASP A 39 -2.59 1.04 1.32
CA ASP A 39 -4.00 0.64 1.25
C ASP A 39 -4.43 0.01 2.57
N GLU A 40 -3.60 -0.88 3.12
CA GLU A 40 -3.83 -1.52 4.42
C GLU A 40 -3.86 -0.50 5.56
N ILE A 41 -2.96 0.49 5.51
CA ILE A 41 -2.95 1.59 6.50
C ILE A 41 -4.20 2.46 6.35
N ALA A 42 -4.62 2.77 5.12
CA ALA A 42 -5.84 3.54 4.86
C ALA A 42 -7.07 2.80 5.41
N GLU A 43 -7.20 1.50 5.14
CA GLU A 43 -8.29 0.69 5.68
C GLU A 43 -8.28 0.64 7.22
N ALA A 44 -7.11 0.44 7.82
CA ALA A 44 -6.97 0.43 9.28
C ALA A 44 -7.35 1.79 9.88
N PHE A 45 -6.93 2.89 9.25
CA PHE A 45 -7.29 4.25 9.65
C PHE A 45 -8.80 4.48 9.59
N VAL A 46 -9.45 4.02 8.52
CA VAL A 46 -10.89 4.09 8.35
C VAL A 46 -11.64 3.28 9.41
N LYS A 47 -11.21 2.03 9.65
CA LYS A 47 -11.79 1.17 10.70
C LYS A 47 -11.64 1.83 12.08
N PHE A 48 -10.49 2.41 12.37
CA PHE A 48 -10.24 3.16 13.59
C PHE A 48 -11.17 4.38 13.70
N ALA A 49 -11.28 5.19 12.65
CA ALA A 49 -12.13 6.38 12.66
C ALA A 49 -13.62 6.06 12.86
N LYS A 50 -14.12 5.00 12.22
CA LYS A 50 -15.49 4.48 12.44
C LYS A 50 -15.68 4.02 13.88
N LYS A 51 -14.72 3.28 14.45
CA LYS A 51 -14.79 2.79 15.83
C LYS A 51 -14.80 3.93 16.86
N GLN A 52 -14.03 4.98 16.62
CA GLN A 52 -13.97 6.17 17.50
C GLN A 52 -15.08 7.19 17.21
N ASN A 53 -15.94 6.93 16.22
CA ASN A 53 -17.00 7.83 15.78
C ASN A 53 -16.51 9.24 15.41
N PHE A 54 -15.38 9.32 14.69
CA PHE A 54 -14.87 10.62 14.27
C PHE A 54 -15.72 11.25 13.18
N ASN A 55 -15.99 12.55 13.35
CA ASN A 55 -16.93 13.31 12.53
C ASN A 55 -16.48 13.45 11.06
N PHE A 56 -15.18 13.42 10.79
CA PHE A 56 -14.63 13.51 9.42
C PHE A 56 -14.86 12.24 8.60
N TRP A 57 -15.26 11.13 9.23
CA TRP A 57 -15.57 9.87 8.56
C TRP A 57 -17.07 9.53 8.60
N ARG A 58 -17.93 10.45 9.08
CA ARG A 58 -19.38 10.33 8.94
C ARG A 58 -19.75 10.64 7.48
N ALA A 59 -19.69 9.63 6.62
CA ALA A 59 -20.34 9.62 5.32
C ALA A 59 -21.66 8.86 5.42
#